data_AF-A0AAD9EUD6-F1
#
_entry.id   AF-A0AAD9EUD6-F1
#
_cell.length_a   1.000
_cell.length_b   1.000
_cell.length_c   1.000
_cell.angle_alpha   90.00
_cell.angle_beta   90.00
_cell.angle_gamma   90.00
#
_symmetry.space_group_name_H-M   'P 1'
#
loop_
_entity.id
_entity.type
_entity.pdbx_description
1 polymer ?
#
loop_
_entity_poly.entity_id
_entity_poly.type
_entity_poly.pdbx_seq_one_letter_code
_entity_poly.pdbx_strand_id
1 'polypeptide(L)'
;MVSPLYVALQYDQSDSVEMLLREGYSPDAQDCTDILDIRSPLCMTLCRTSNEPKSELGGLLIAAGASWSEEDWIYALATDKTDLLQLILKHRWIPLQDTETRKCSAPHHPGKTVLKLPEVRDLLCVALNQVHFAACWLPLLLKAGLEPSLLLQPHMLEQADSEVLNYLLEFVNWSTLSPPLKHILDRRRAEKTWEPCPHFDSIPCLSHMCRLQVRVVLGSDSLMGTDVVERLPVPSLLNGFLQFRDISEPSYTHSPQSSPLSERIHEYESTHQHRHVL
;
A
#
# COMPACT_ATOMS: atom_id res chain seq x y z
N MET A 1 24.39 -17.58 -18.25
CA MET A 1 24.86 -17.88 -16.87
C MET A 1 23.79 -17.40 -15.91
N VAL A 2 23.38 -18.23 -14.96
CA VAL A 2 22.38 -17.87 -13.95
C VAL A 2 23.08 -17.14 -12.78
N SER A 3 22.40 -16.22 -12.11
CA SER A 3 22.98 -15.43 -11.03
C SER A 3 23.20 -16.35 -9.84
N PRO A 4 24.33 -16.24 -9.11
CA PRO A 4 24.57 -17.04 -7.92
C PRO A 4 23.48 -16.81 -6.84
N LEU A 5 22.75 -15.69 -6.93
CA LEU A 5 21.65 -15.37 -6.03
C LEU A 5 20.52 -16.41 -6.11
N TYR A 6 20.19 -16.92 -7.30
CA TYR A 6 19.16 -17.97 -7.45
C TYR A 6 19.56 -19.26 -6.73
N VAL A 7 20.83 -19.62 -6.80
CA VAL A 7 21.35 -20.83 -6.14
C VAL A 7 21.34 -20.65 -4.62
N ALA A 8 21.78 -19.49 -4.13
CA ALA A 8 21.76 -19.19 -2.70
C ALA A 8 20.32 -19.21 -2.13
N LEU A 9 19.34 -18.69 -2.87
CA LEU A 9 17.92 -18.75 -2.52
C LEU A 9 17.36 -20.17 -2.60
N GLN A 10 17.76 -20.95 -3.59
CA GLN A 10 17.33 -22.34 -3.74
C GLN A 10 17.71 -23.17 -2.51
N TYR A 11 18.91 -22.98 -1.99
CA TYR A 11 19.47 -23.69 -0.83
C TYR A 11 19.26 -23.00 0.53
N ASP A 12 18.41 -21.97 0.59
CA ASP A 12 18.05 -21.25 1.81
C ASP A 12 19.25 -20.69 2.60
N GLN A 13 20.26 -20.18 1.89
CA GLN A 13 21.51 -19.68 2.47
C GLN A 13 21.45 -18.16 2.70
N SER A 14 20.83 -17.73 3.81
CA SER A 14 20.65 -16.30 4.14
C SER A 14 21.97 -15.52 4.20
N ASP A 15 23.01 -16.07 4.85
CA ASP A 15 24.34 -15.45 4.93
C ASP A 15 24.95 -15.22 3.53
N SER A 16 24.77 -16.17 2.62
CA SER A 16 25.28 -16.07 1.25
C SER A 16 24.51 -15.03 0.45
N VAL A 17 23.19 -14.96 0.61
CA VAL A 17 22.34 -13.94 -0.02
C VAL A 17 22.74 -12.55 0.47
N GLU A 18 22.90 -12.37 1.78
CA GLU A 18 23.32 -11.10 2.35
C GLU A 18 24.70 -10.68 1.83
N MET A 19 25.67 -11.61 1.81
CA MET A 19 27.01 -11.35 1.28
C MET A 19 26.96 -10.94 -0.19
N LEU A 20 26.22 -11.67 -1.04
CA LEU A 20 26.10 -11.34 -2.47
C LEU A 20 25.49 -9.94 -2.68
N LEU A 21 24.44 -9.60 -1.93
CA LEU A 21 23.81 -8.28 -2.03
C LEU A 21 24.77 -7.16 -1.57
N ARG A 22 25.56 -7.41 -0.51
CA ARG A 22 26.60 -6.46 -0.04
C ARG A 22 27.72 -6.26 -1.06
N GLU A 23 28.10 -7.30 -1.81
CA GLU A 23 29.09 -7.23 -2.89
C GLU A 23 28.55 -6.57 -4.17
N GLY A 24 27.29 -6.10 -4.17
CA GLY A 24 26.70 -5.33 -5.26
C GLY A 24 26.01 -6.17 -6.33
N TYR A 25 25.72 -7.45 -6.07
CA TYR A 25 24.85 -8.23 -6.96
C TYR A 25 23.44 -7.63 -6.95
N SER A 26 22.85 -7.52 -8.15
CA SER A 26 21.49 -7.00 -8.29
C SER A 26 20.47 -7.93 -7.60
N PRO A 27 19.58 -7.39 -6.74
CA PRO A 27 18.53 -8.18 -6.09
C PRO A 27 17.46 -8.69 -7.08
N ASP A 28 17.34 -8.05 -8.25
CA ASP A 28 16.43 -8.48 -9.31
C ASP A 28 17.02 -9.62 -10.17
N ALA A 29 18.34 -9.81 -10.11
CA ALA A 29 19.08 -10.69 -11.01
C ALA A 29 18.64 -10.54 -12.48
N GLN A 30 18.75 -11.60 -13.28
CA GLN A 30 18.19 -11.66 -14.63
C GLN A 30 16.91 -12.50 -14.65
N ASP A 31 16.03 -12.17 -15.59
CA ASP A 31 14.82 -12.93 -15.89
C ASP A 31 15.19 -14.36 -16.33
N CYS A 32 14.58 -15.35 -15.68
CA CYS A 32 14.81 -16.76 -15.94
C CYS A 32 13.50 -17.49 -16.33
N THR A 33 12.48 -16.78 -16.82
CA THR A 33 11.19 -17.36 -17.21
C THR A 33 11.34 -18.50 -18.21
N ASP A 34 12.14 -18.31 -19.26
CA ASP A 34 12.34 -19.31 -20.32
C ASP A 34 13.05 -20.61 -19.85
N ILE A 35 13.72 -20.57 -18.70
CA ILE A 35 14.59 -21.66 -18.21
C ILE A 35 14.03 -22.32 -16.96
N LEU A 36 13.49 -21.51 -16.05
CA LEU A 36 13.08 -21.91 -14.70
C LEU A 36 11.63 -21.54 -14.38
N ASP A 37 10.90 -20.91 -15.31
CA ASP A 37 9.56 -20.37 -15.08
C ASP A 37 9.50 -19.38 -13.90
N ILE A 38 10.62 -18.65 -13.69
CA ILE A 38 10.81 -17.70 -12.59
C ILE A 38 11.33 -16.38 -13.17
N ARG A 39 10.58 -15.31 -12.94
CA ARG A 39 10.91 -13.96 -13.43
C ARG A 39 11.96 -13.25 -12.59
N SER A 40 11.95 -13.48 -11.28
CA SER A 40 12.85 -12.80 -10.35
C SER A 40 13.19 -13.65 -9.12
N PRO A 41 14.31 -13.35 -8.44
CA PRO A 41 14.65 -13.93 -7.15
C PRO A 41 13.55 -13.73 -6.09
N LEU A 42 12.88 -12.57 -6.11
CA LEU A 42 11.77 -12.27 -5.20
C LEU A 42 10.57 -13.18 -5.48
N CYS A 43 10.17 -13.33 -6.75
CA CYS A 43 9.10 -14.24 -7.16
C CYS A 43 9.39 -15.68 -6.70
N MET A 44 10.63 -16.16 -6.84
CA MET A 44 11.04 -17.48 -6.35
C MET A 44 10.79 -17.65 -4.84
N THR A 45 11.05 -16.62 -4.04
CA THR A 45 10.80 -16.68 -2.59
C THR A 45 9.30 -16.68 -2.28
N LEU A 46 8.51 -15.84 -2.93
CA LEU A 46 7.06 -15.73 -2.70
C LEU A 46 6.31 -17.02 -3.08
N CYS A 47 6.69 -17.65 -4.20
CA CYS A 47 6.11 -18.91 -4.65
C CYS A 47 6.38 -20.08 -3.68
N ARG A 48 7.50 -20.06 -2.95
CA ARG A 48 7.87 -21.13 -1.99
C ARG A 48 7.19 -20.96 -0.63
N THR A 49 6.88 -19.74 -0.20
CA THR A 49 6.44 -19.44 1.17
C THR A 49 4.93 -19.61 1.43
N SER A 50 4.20 -20.42 0.63
CA SER A 50 2.73 -20.52 0.78
C SER A 50 2.25 -20.96 2.17
N ASN A 51 3.11 -21.54 3.02
CA ASN A 51 2.74 -22.07 4.34
C ASN A 51 3.64 -21.65 5.52
N GLU A 52 4.71 -20.88 5.34
CA GLU A 52 5.64 -20.52 6.44
C GLU A 52 5.82 -19.02 6.63
N PRO A 53 6.14 -18.55 7.85
CA PRO A 53 6.33 -17.14 8.14
C PRO A 53 7.52 -16.62 7.35
N LYS A 54 7.22 -15.99 6.22
CA LYS A 54 8.00 -14.97 5.48
C LYS A 54 9.50 -15.11 5.71
N SER A 55 10.09 -15.96 4.87
CA SER A 55 11.52 -16.29 4.88
C SER A 55 12.38 -15.04 5.01
N GLU A 56 13.35 -15.10 5.93
CA GLU A 56 14.42 -14.12 6.14
C GLU A 56 15.02 -13.63 4.81
N LEU A 57 15.08 -14.51 3.81
CA LEU A 57 15.52 -14.23 2.45
C LEU A 57 14.68 -13.16 1.73
N GLY A 58 13.35 -13.25 1.84
CA GLY A 58 12.46 -12.25 1.26
C GLY A 58 12.72 -10.89 1.88
N GLY A 59 12.91 -10.84 3.21
CA GLY A 59 13.30 -9.62 3.92
C GLY A 59 14.62 -9.03 3.42
N LEU A 60 15.63 -9.86 3.14
CA LEU A 60 16.92 -9.41 2.60
C LEU A 60 16.78 -8.80 1.19
N LEU A 61 16.03 -9.44 0.29
CA LEU A 61 15.76 -8.90 -1.06
C LEU A 61 14.95 -7.60 -0.99
N ILE A 62 13.96 -7.56 -0.12
CA ILE A 62 13.14 -6.38 0.17
C ILE A 62 13.94 -5.30 0.91
N ALA A 63 15.04 -5.60 1.58
CA ALA A 63 15.94 -4.57 2.10
C ALA A 63 16.86 -4.03 0.98
N ALA A 64 17.30 -4.90 0.07
CA ALA A 64 18.32 -4.60 -0.92
C ALA A 64 17.86 -3.86 -2.19
N GLY A 65 16.56 -3.60 -2.36
CA GLY A 65 16.03 -2.86 -3.52
C GLY A 65 15.36 -3.70 -4.59
N ALA A 66 15.07 -4.99 -4.35
CA ALA A 66 14.28 -5.82 -5.27
C ALA A 66 13.01 -5.09 -5.73
N SER A 67 12.82 -5.09 -7.04
CA SER A 67 11.66 -4.57 -7.74
C SER A 67 10.46 -5.50 -7.59
N TRP A 68 9.28 -4.91 -7.71
CA TRP A 68 8.01 -5.59 -7.54
C TRP A 68 7.24 -5.55 -8.85
N SER A 69 6.76 -6.71 -9.27
CA SER A 69 5.82 -6.83 -10.38
C SER A 69 4.37 -6.73 -9.89
N GLU A 70 3.43 -6.58 -10.83
CA GLU A 70 2.00 -6.62 -10.54
C GLU A 70 1.58 -7.92 -9.83
N GLU A 71 2.15 -9.07 -10.22
CA GLU A 71 1.86 -10.37 -9.59
C GLU A 71 2.33 -10.44 -8.13
N ASP A 72 3.50 -9.88 -7.85
CA ASP A 72 4.03 -9.82 -6.47
C ASP A 72 3.13 -8.94 -5.59
N TRP A 73 2.59 -7.85 -6.13
CA TRP A 73 1.61 -7.01 -5.45
C TRP A 73 0.27 -7.70 -5.24
N ILE A 74 -0.19 -8.52 -6.19
CA ILE A 74 -1.41 -9.34 -6.01
C ILE A 74 -1.20 -10.28 -4.83
N TYR A 75 -0.04 -10.91 -4.73
CA TYR A 75 0.28 -11.76 -3.58
C TYR A 75 0.28 -11.00 -2.25
N ALA A 76 0.71 -9.74 -2.24
CA ALA A 76 0.76 -8.91 -1.04
C ALA A 76 -0.58 -8.29 -0.63
N LEU A 77 -1.47 -8.00 -1.59
CA LEU A 77 -2.71 -7.24 -1.36
C LEU A 77 -3.97 -8.09 -1.43
N ALA A 78 -3.96 -9.17 -2.20
CA ALA A 78 -5.09 -10.09 -2.31
C ALA A 78 -5.08 -11.13 -1.17
N THR A 79 -4.88 -10.70 0.07
CA THR A 79 -4.92 -11.61 1.22
C THR A 79 -5.27 -10.86 2.49
N ASP A 80 -5.87 -11.59 3.41
CA ASP A 80 -6.01 -11.25 4.83
C ASP A 80 -4.66 -11.18 5.58
N LYS A 81 -3.61 -11.85 5.08
CA LYS A 81 -2.29 -11.90 5.72
C LYS A 81 -1.43 -10.70 5.35
N THR A 82 -1.47 -9.67 6.19
CA THR A 82 -0.79 -8.41 5.89
C THR A 82 0.70 -8.37 6.18
N ASP A 83 1.32 -9.39 6.78
CA ASP A 83 2.72 -9.24 7.24
C ASP A 83 3.73 -9.01 6.09
N LEU A 84 3.38 -9.36 4.83
CA LEU A 84 4.26 -9.14 3.67
C LEU A 84 4.23 -7.66 3.34
N LEU A 85 3.03 -7.09 3.25
CA LEU A 85 2.85 -5.65 3.09
C LEU A 85 3.52 -4.88 4.23
N GLN A 86 3.38 -5.32 5.48
CA GLN A 86 4.07 -4.69 6.62
C GLN A 86 5.60 -4.77 6.48
N LEU A 87 6.13 -5.92 6.04
CA LEU A 87 7.57 -6.10 5.80
C LEU A 87 8.06 -5.16 4.68
N ILE A 88 7.29 -5.03 3.60
CA ILE A 88 7.58 -4.08 2.51
C ILE A 88 7.64 -2.67 3.07
N LEU A 89 6.60 -2.20 3.77
CA LEU A 89 6.51 -0.83 4.30
C LEU A 89 7.53 -0.54 5.43
N LYS A 90 8.09 -1.59 6.04
CA LYS A 90 9.21 -1.50 6.99
C LYS A 90 10.52 -1.13 6.28
N HIS A 91 10.80 -1.72 5.12
CA HIS A 91 12.07 -1.54 4.39
C HIS A 91 11.98 -0.58 3.20
N ARG A 92 10.78 -0.35 2.71
CA ARG A 92 10.45 0.51 1.58
C ARG A 92 9.55 1.65 2.05
N TRP A 93 9.66 2.82 1.43
CA TRP A 93 8.73 3.91 1.65
C TRP A 93 8.15 4.41 0.32
N ILE A 94 6.93 4.91 0.37
CA ILE A 94 6.17 5.37 -0.79
C ILE A 94 6.59 6.83 -1.07
N PRO A 95 7.15 7.14 -2.25
CA PRO A 95 7.53 8.51 -2.58
C PRO A 95 6.33 9.45 -2.59
N LEU A 96 6.56 10.67 -2.14
CA LEU A 96 5.61 11.76 -2.32
C LEU A 96 5.49 12.09 -3.82
N GLN A 97 4.27 12.14 -4.36
CA GLN A 97 4.05 12.67 -5.71
C GLN A 97 4.10 14.20 -5.64
N ASP A 98 5.26 14.78 -5.97
CA ASP A 98 5.47 16.23 -5.95
C ASP A 98 4.60 16.95 -6.98
N THR A 99 3.79 17.88 -6.48
CA THR A 99 3.27 19.03 -7.25
C THR A 99 4.25 20.19 -7.10
N GLU A 100 5.36 20.15 -7.84
CA GLU A 100 6.33 21.23 -8.19
C GLU A 100 6.73 22.33 -7.17
N THR A 101 6.26 22.35 -5.93
CA THR A 101 6.40 23.49 -5.02
C THR A 101 6.56 23.08 -3.56
N ARG A 102 7.63 22.35 -3.23
CA ARG A 102 8.20 22.52 -1.88
C ARG A 102 9.66 22.09 -1.72
N LYS A 103 10.52 23.08 -1.54
CA LYS A 103 11.85 22.95 -0.91
C LYS A 103 11.68 22.74 0.59
N CYS A 104 11.16 21.60 1.03
CA CYS A 104 11.13 21.24 2.45
C CYS A 104 11.53 19.77 2.60
N SER A 105 12.79 19.59 3.04
CA SER A 105 13.33 18.43 3.75
C SER A 105 13.12 17.06 3.13
N ALA A 106 14.22 16.47 2.64
CA ALA A 106 14.29 15.05 2.34
C ALA A 106 13.73 14.24 3.53
N PRO A 107 12.79 13.30 3.30
CA PRO A 107 12.30 12.47 4.38
C PRO A 107 13.48 11.64 4.94
N HIS A 108 13.74 11.81 6.23
CA HIS A 108 14.76 11.04 6.94
C HIS A 108 14.22 9.64 7.22
N HIS A 109 14.31 8.74 6.24
CA HIS A 109 14.12 7.31 6.45
C HIS A 109 15.49 6.62 6.49
N PRO A 110 16.21 6.59 7.63
CA PRO A 110 17.50 5.92 7.70
C PRO A 110 17.34 4.44 7.38
N GLY A 111 17.93 4.00 6.26
CA GLY A 111 17.98 2.58 5.86
C GLY A 111 16.78 2.05 5.08
N LYS A 112 15.78 2.88 4.70
CA LYS A 112 14.71 2.46 3.79
C LYS A 112 15.02 2.87 2.35
N THR A 113 14.70 2.01 1.38
CA THR A 113 14.80 2.38 -0.03
C THR A 113 13.46 2.92 -0.54
N VAL A 114 13.52 3.82 -1.51
CA VAL A 114 12.32 4.42 -2.13
C VAL A 114 11.68 3.40 -3.08
N LEU A 115 10.34 3.28 -3.07
CA LEU A 115 9.63 2.62 -4.17
C LEU A 115 9.74 3.45 -5.44
N LYS A 116 10.05 2.81 -6.57
CA LYS A 116 10.11 3.48 -7.85
C LYS A 116 8.71 3.89 -8.29
N LEU A 117 8.58 4.97 -9.04
CA LEU A 117 7.29 5.43 -9.58
C LEU A 117 6.47 4.31 -10.28
N PRO A 118 7.03 3.47 -11.17
CA PRO A 118 6.28 2.36 -11.76
C PRO A 118 5.75 1.38 -10.72
N GLU A 119 6.55 1.01 -9.71
CA GLU A 119 6.12 0.10 -8.64
C GLU A 119 4.95 0.67 -7.83
N VAL A 120 4.91 1.99 -7.62
CA VAL A 120 3.78 2.67 -6.97
C VAL A 120 2.52 2.64 -7.84
N ARG A 121 2.67 2.76 -9.17
CA ARG A 121 1.53 2.65 -10.09
C ARG A 121 0.94 1.24 -10.07
N ASP A 122 1.81 0.23 -10.09
CA ASP A 122 1.42 -1.17 -10.07
C ASP A 122 0.74 -1.50 -8.74
N LEU A 123 1.31 -1.05 -7.61
CA LEU A 123 0.69 -1.12 -6.29
C LEU A 123 -0.72 -0.54 -6.29
N LEU A 124 -0.91 0.68 -6.82
CA LEU A 124 -2.20 1.34 -6.86
C LEU A 124 -3.20 0.60 -7.77
N CYS A 125 -2.74 0.12 -8.92
CA CYS A 125 -3.59 -0.61 -9.86
C CYS A 125 -4.11 -1.91 -9.23
N VAL A 126 -3.20 -2.68 -8.64
CA VAL A 126 -3.54 -3.92 -7.93
C VAL A 126 -4.43 -3.63 -6.72
N ALA A 127 -4.11 -2.63 -5.89
CA ALA A 127 -4.94 -2.27 -4.74
C ALA A 127 -6.38 -1.92 -5.15
N LEU A 128 -6.54 -1.16 -6.24
CA LEU A 128 -7.86 -0.82 -6.79
C LEU A 128 -8.58 -2.02 -7.39
N ASN A 129 -7.89 -3.03 -7.91
CA ASN A 129 -8.55 -4.26 -8.38
C ASN A 129 -8.85 -5.24 -7.22
N GLN A 130 -8.14 -5.13 -6.09
CA GLN A 130 -8.28 -5.98 -4.90
C GLN A 130 -9.00 -5.27 -3.75
N VAL A 131 -10.04 -4.48 -4.06
CA VAL A 131 -10.79 -3.65 -3.10
C VAL A 131 -11.52 -4.47 -2.04
N HIS A 132 -11.86 -5.72 -2.35
CA HIS A 132 -12.48 -6.65 -1.39
C HIS A 132 -11.56 -7.03 -0.22
N PHE A 133 -10.24 -6.82 -0.35
CA PHE A 133 -9.28 -6.94 0.77
C PHE A 133 -8.88 -5.58 1.35
N ALA A 134 -9.54 -4.49 0.98
CA ALA A 134 -9.15 -3.14 1.37
C ALA A 134 -9.14 -2.93 2.88
N ALA A 135 -10.00 -3.61 3.65
CA ALA A 135 -9.93 -3.53 5.10
C ALA A 135 -8.56 -3.94 5.67
N CYS A 136 -7.85 -4.86 4.99
CA CYS A 136 -6.54 -5.35 5.42
C CYS A 136 -5.41 -4.41 5.02
N TRP A 137 -5.39 -3.96 3.76
CA TRP A 137 -4.25 -3.20 3.23
C TRP A 137 -4.38 -1.68 3.41
N LEU A 138 -5.60 -1.12 3.44
CA LEU A 138 -5.83 0.32 3.44
C LEU A 138 -5.23 1.02 4.68
N PRO A 139 -5.46 0.54 5.92
CA PRO A 139 -4.85 1.17 7.09
C PRO A 139 -3.33 1.16 7.04
N LEU A 140 -2.73 0.08 6.52
CA LEU A 140 -1.28 -0.06 6.43
C LEU A 140 -0.68 0.92 5.42
N LEU A 141 -1.30 1.05 4.24
CA LEU A 141 -0.83 2.00 3.22
C LEU A 141 -0.97 3.45 3.71
N LEU A 142 -2.09 3.81 4.34
CA LEU A 142 -2.30 5.16 4.86
C LEU A 142 -1.33 5.51 6.00
N LYS A 143 -1.10 4.58 6.94
CA LYS A 143 -0.09 4.73 8.00
C LYS A 143 1.33 4.81 7.46
N ALA A 144 1.61 4.15 6.32
CA ALA A 144 2.89 4.26 5.65
C ALA A 144 3.02 5.51 4.77
N GLY A 145 2.05 6.43 4.82
CA GLY A 145 2.14 7.71 4.16
C GLY A 145 1.58 7.78 2.75
N LEU A 146 0.82 6.77 2.30
CA LEU A 146 0.13 6.86 1.01
C LEU A 146 -0.86 8.03 1.01
N GLU A 147 -0.85 8.80 -0.07
CA GLU A 147 -1.78 9.91 -0.23
C GLU A 147 -3.20 9.36 -0.54
N PRO A 148 -4.24 9.68 0.26
CA PRO A 148 -5.56 9.06 0.12
C PRO A 148 -6.27 9.47 -1.17
N SER A 149 -5.92 10.64 -1.73
CA SER A 149 -6.48 11.12 -2.99
C SER A 149 -6.16 10.19 -4.17
N LEU A 150 -5.05 9.43 -4.09
CA LEU A 150 -4.69 8.43 -5.10
C LEU A 150 -5.67 7.25 -5.12
N LEU A 151 -6.30 6.95 -3.97
CA LEU A 151 -7.30 5.89 -3.81
C LEU A 151 -8.74 6.38 -4.04
N LEU A 152 -8.98 7.70 -4.12
CA LEU A 152 -10.29 8.28 -4.41
C LEU A 152 -10.68 8.14 -5.90
N GLN A 153 -10.82 6.90 -6.34
CA GLN A 153 -11.25 6.54 -7.69
C GLN A 153 -12.70 6.02 -7.68
N PRO A 154 -13.46 6.18 -8.78
CA PRO A 154 -14.83 5.68 -8.89
C PRO A 154 -14.98 4.22 -8.46
N HIS A 155 -14.06 3.37 -8.90
CA HIS A 155 -14.10 1.94 -8.62
C HIS A 155 -13.96 1.61 -7.13
N MET A 156 -13.07 2.31 -6.41
CA MET A 156 -12.95 2.18 -4.94
C MET A 156 -14.27 2.55 -4.26
N LEU A 157 -14.88 3.68 -4.67
CA LEU A 157 -16.14 4.13 -4.10
C LEU A 157 -17.32 3.23 -4.46
N GLU A 158 -17.28 2.51 -5.58
CA GLU A 158 -18.34 1.59 -6.01
C GLU A 158 -18.27 0.24 -5.28
N GLN A 159 -17.08 -0.30 -5.06
CA GLN A 159 -16.90 -1.67 -4.59
C GLN A 159 -16.51 -1.81 -3.13
N ALA A 160 -15.92 -0.77 -2.50
CA ALA A 160 -15.43 -0.89 -1.13
C ALA A 160 -16.57 -1.14 -0.14
N ASP A 161 -16.30 -1.93 0.91
CA ASP A 161 -17.22 -2.13 2.01
C ASP A 161 -17.51 -0.82 2.75
N SER A 162 -18.65 -0.75 3.45
CA SER A 162 -19.07 0.46 4.19
C SER A 162 -18.00 0.94 5.17
N GLU A 163 -17.38 0.03 5.92
CA GLU A 163 -16.33 0.38 6.89
C GLU A 163 -15.07 0.93 6.22
N VAL A 164 -14.64 0.30 5.12
CA VAL A 164 -13.48 0.74 4.34
C VAL A 164 -13.72 2.12 3.74
N LEU A 165 -14.93 2.34 3.19
CA LEU A 165 -15.32 3.61 2.60
C LEU A 165 -15.38 4.72 3.65
N ASN A 166 -15.99 4.45 4.80
CA ASN A 166 -16.02 5.38 5.92
C ASN A 166 -14.60 5.72 6.39
N TYR A 167 -13.75 4.70 6.53
CA TYR A 167 -12.35 4.89 6.92
C TYR A 167 -11.58 5.77 5.92
N LEU A 168 -11.68 5.50 4.61
CA LEU A 168 -11.02 6.31 3.57
C LEU A 168 -11.49 7.77 3.60
N LEU A 169 -12.80 8.00 3.78
CA LEU A 169 -13.39 9.34 3.78
C LEU A 169 -12.91 10.21 4.94
N GLU A 170 -12.51 9.62 6.07
CA GLU A 170 -11.92 10.35 7.21
C GLU A 170 -10.58 11.03 6.88
N PHE A 171 -9.89 10.56 5.84
CA PHE A 171 -8.59 11.09 5.45
C PHE A 171 -8.65 12.16 4.37
N VAL A 172 -9.87 12.51 3.91
CA VAL A 172 -10.10 13.47 2.84
C VAL A 172 -11.17 14.47 3.24
N ASN A 173 -11.19 15.62 2.60
CA ASN A 173 -12.27 16.57 2.82
C ASN A 173 -13.51 16.12 2.02
N TRP A 174 -14.43 15.40 2.67
CA TRP A 174 -15.65 14.89 2.04
C TRP A 174 -16.57 16.00 1.50
N SER A 175 -16.48 17.23 2.05
CA SER A 175 -17.26 18.36 1.55
C SER A 175 -16.81 18.84 0.17
N THR A 176 -15.54 18.66 -0.18
CA THR A 176 -14.93 19.12 -1.44
C THR A 176 -14.76 18.01 -2.49
N LEU A 177 -15.41 16.86 -2.29
CA LEU A 177 -15.39 15.78 -3.29
C LEU A 177 -15.96 16.27 -4.63
N SER A 178 -15.40 15.74 -5.72
CA SER A 178 -15.85 16.07 -7.06
C SER A 178 -17.29 15.57 -7.29
N PRO A 179 -18.09 16.24 -8.14
CA PRO A 179 -19.47 15.84 -8.40
C PRO A 179 -19.64 14.37 -8.85
N PRO A 180 -18.76 13.78 -9.69
CA PRO A 180 -18.87 12.36 -10.06
C PRO A 180 -18.75 11.41 -8.86
N LEU A 181 -17.82 11.68 -7.94
CA LEU A 181 -17.62 10.86 -6.76
C LEU A 181 -18.79 11.00 -5.79
N LYS A 182 -19.33 12.22 -5.61
CA LYS A 182 -20.53 12.46 -4.81
C LYS A 182 -21.74 11.69 -5.34
N HIS A 183 -21.95 11.69 -6.66
CA HIS A 183 -23.06 10.94 -7.27
C HIS A 183 -22.96 9.43 -6.98
N ILE A 184 -21.76 8.85 -6.98
CA ILE A 184 -21.56 7.43 -6.61
C ILE A 184 -21.97 7.19 -5.16
N LEU A 185 -21.54 8.06 -4.24
CA LEU A 185 -21.88 7.97 -2.82
C LEU A 185 -23.39 8.12 -2.56
N ASP A 186 -24.04 9.08 -3.23
CA ASP A 186 -25.49 9.30 -3.12
C ASP A 186 -26.27 8.09 -3.65
N ARG A 187 -25.83 7.50 -4.77
CA ARG A 187 -26.40 6.27 -5.32
C ARG A 187 -26.26 5.12 -4.33
N ARG A 188 -25.07 4.88 -3.77
CA ARG A 188 -24.84 3.80 -2.80
C ARG A 188 -25.66 3.96 -1.53
N ARG A 189 -25.82 5.20 -1.07
CA ARG A 189 -26.69 5.54 0.05
C ARG A 189 -28.15 5.21 -0.26
N ALA A 190 -28.65 5.56 -1.45
CA ALA A 190 -30.01 5.26 -1.89
C ALA A 190 -30.26 3.75 -2.03
N GLU A 191 -29.26 3.01 -2.53
CA GLU A 191 -29.28 1.55 -2.70
C GLU A 191 -29.05 0.79 -1.39
N LYS A 192 -28.74 1.48 -0.29
CA LYS A 192 -28.39 0.90 1.02
C LYS A 192 -27.18 -0.04 0.97
N THR A 193 -26.28 0.16 0.00
CA THR A 193 -25.00 -0.56 -0.10
C THR A 193 -23.88 0.13 0.67
N TRP A 194 -24.16 1.31 1.24
CA TRP A 194 -23.25 2.06 2.09
C TRP A 194 -24.01 2.69 3.26
N GLU A 195 -23.49 2.48 4.47
CA GLU A 195 -23.96 3.13 5.70
C GLU A 195 -22.94 4.21 6.13
N PRO A 196 -23.19 5.49 5.83
CA PRO A 196 -22.28 6.58 6.20
C PRO A 196 -22.24 6.79 7.71
N CYS A 197 -21.08 7.18 8.23
CA CYS A 197 -21.01 7.71 9.58
C CYS A 197 -21.87 8.98 9.73
N PRO A 198 -22.55 9.18 10.88
CA PRO A 198 -23.51 10.28 11.06
C PRO A 198 -22.95 11.68 10.78
N HIS A 199 -21.64 11.89 10.99
CA HIS A 199 -21.01 13.20 10.78
C HIS A 199 -20.75 13.53 9.31
N PHE A 200 -20.79 12.57 8.39
CA PHE A 200 -20.62 12.82 6.95
C PHE A 200 -21.78 13.60 6.32
N ASP A 201 -22.94 13.65 6.99
CA ASP A 201 -24.07 14.49 6.55
C ASP A 201 -23.83 15.97 6.81
N SER A 202 -22.82 16.30 7.62
CA SER A 202 -22.44 17.66 7.94
C SER A 202 -21.09 18.04 7.31
N ILE A 203 -20.83 19.34 7.24
CA ILE A 203 -19.49 19.85 6.88
C ILE A 203 -18.50 19.40 7.96
N PRO A 204 -17.28 18.94 7.60
CA PRO A 204 -16.29 18.55 8.59
C PRO A 204 -16.04 19.65 9.62
N CYS A 205 -15.89 19.27 10.88
CA CYS A 205 -15.60 20.22 11.95
C CYS A 205 -14.25 20.92 11.70
N LEU A 206 -14.10 22.14 12.24
CA LEU A 206 -12.90 22.95 12.00
C LEU A 206 -11.62 22.24 12.45
N SER A 207 -11.63 21.50 13.56
CA SER A 207 -10.47 20.73 14.02
C SER A 207 -10.04 19.67 13.01
N HIS A 208 -11.00 18.96 12.40
CA HIS A 208 -10.73 17.98 11.36
C HIS A 208 -10.21 18.64 10.08
N MET A 209 -10.81 19.76 9.66
CA MET A 209 -10.31 20.57 8.54
C MET A 209 -8.87 21.02 8.76
N CYS A 210 -8.54 21.51 9.97
CA CYS A 210 -7.18 21.90 10.34
C CYS A 210 -6.21 20.71 10.25
N ARG A 211 -6.61 19.54 10.74
CA ARG A 211 -5.79 18.31 10.63
C ARG A 211 -5.48 17.95 9.18
N LEU A 212 -6.49 17.99 8.30
CA LEU A 212 -6.29 17.75 6.87
C LEU A 212 -5.35 18.78 6.24
N GLN A 213 -5.46 20.06 6.59
CA GLN A 213 -4.54 21.09 6.09
C GLN A 213 -3.11 20.90 6.58
N VAL A 214 -2.92 20.50 7.84
CA VAL A 214 -1.59 20.16 8.38
C VAL A 214 -0.98 19.00 7.58
N ARG A 215 -1.79 17.99 7.23
CA ARG A 215 -1.36 16.88 6.38
C ARG A 215 -0.93 17.32 4.99
N VAL A 216 -1.70 18.18 4.32
CA VAL A 216 -1.33 18.73 3.00
C VAL A 216 -0.01 19.48 3.06
N VAL A 217 0.25 20.19 4.15
CA VAL A 217 1.47 21.00 4.33
C VAL A 217 2.69 20.14 4.64
N LEU A 218 2.57 19.14 5.51
CA LEU A 218 3.69 18.30 5.95
C LEU A 218 3.92 17.09 5.03
N GLY A 219 2.92 16.66 4.29
CA GLY A 219 2.91 15.40 3.56
C GLY A 219 2.47 14.22 4.42
N SER A 220 1.78 13.25 3.79
CA SER A 220 1.26 12.05 4.43
C SER A 220 2.34 11.23 5.15
N ASP A 221 3.46 10.97 4.48
CA ASP A 221 4.58 10.19 5.01
C ASP A 221 5.21 10.82 6.26
N SER A 222 5.53 12.12 6.20
CA SER A 222 6.13 12.83 7.34
C SER A 222 5.16 12.97 8.52
N LEU A 223 3.86 13.14 8.26
CA LEU A 223 2.86 13.25 9.32
C LEU A 223 2.64 11.92 10.05
N MET A 224 2.66 10.80 9.33
CA MET A 224 2.45 9.49 9.96
C MET A 224 3.70 9.00 10.72
N GLY A 225 4.87 9.55 10.40
CA GLY A 225 6.09 9.35 11.18
C GLY A 225 6.02 9.97 12.59
N THR A 226 6.70 9.35 13.56
CA THR A 226 6.77 9.83 14.95
C THR A 226 7.66 11.07 15.10
N ASP A 227 8.78 11.09 14.38
CA ASP A 227 9.86 12.05 14.64
C ASP A 227 9.51 13.50 14.28
N VAL A 228 8.68 13.69 13.25
CA VAL A 228 8.27 15.02 12.80
C VAL A 228 7.16 15.57 13.68
N VAL A 229 6.18 14.74 14.01
CA VAL A 229 5.00 15.14 14.80
C VAL A 229 5.40 15.53 16.22
N GLU A 230 6.34 14.82 16.84
CA GLU A 230 6.86 15.16 18.17
C GLU A 230 7.61 16.51 18.22
N ARG A 231 8.13 16.98 17.08
CA ARG A 231 8.83 18.28 16.97
C ARG A 231 7.90 19.44 16.64
N LEU A 232 6.63 19.18 16.33
CA LEU A 232 5.68 20.25 16.05
C LEU A 232 5.42 21.06 17.34
N PRO A 233 5.27 22.39 17.24
CA PRO A 233 4.96 23.25 18.39
C PRO A 233 3.47 23.14 18.78
N VAL A 234 3.00 21.92 19.00
CA VAL A 234 1.61 21.60 19.39
C VAL A 234 1.62 20.77 20.68
N PRO A 235 0.54 20.81 21.49
CA PRO A 235 0.41 19.92 22.63
C PRO A 235 0.50 18.45 22.22
N SER A 236 1.26 17.65 22.97
CA SER A 236 1.48 16.23 22.67
C SER A 236 0.19 15.41 22.57
N LEU A 237 -0.87 15.83 23.26
CA LEU A 237 -2.21 15.23 23.17
C LEU A 237 -2.80 15.32 21.74
N LEU A 238 -2.40 16.32 20.95
CA LEU A 238 -2.85 16.47 19.57
C LEU A 238 -2.06 15.62 18.58
N ASN A 239 -0.93 15.04 18.97
CA ASN A 239 -0.11 14.23 18.08
C ASN A 239 -0.88 12.99 17.59
N GLY A 240 -1.59 12.33 18.50
CA GLY A 240 -2.44 11.19 18.14
C GLY A 240 -3.59 11.59 17.22
N PHE A 241 -4.21 12.74 17.48
CA PHE A 241 -5.25 13.30 16.62
C PHE A 241 -4.72 13.62 15.22
N LEU A 242 -3.55 14.29 15.11
CA LEU A 242 -2.90 14.61 13.84
C LEU A 242 -2.50 13.37 13.05
N GLN A 243 -2.15 12.28 13.74
CA GLN A 243 -1.86 10.97 13.15
C GLN A 243 -3.10 10.10 12.94
N PHE A 244 -4.32 10.66 13.07
CA PHE A 244 -5.58 9.96 12.81
C PHE A 244 -5.77 8.70 13.66
N ARG A 245 -5.11 8.62 14.83
CA ARG A 245 -5.19 7.46 15.75
C ARG A 245 -6.55 7.33 16.45
N ASP A 246 -7.36 8.37 16.38
CA ASP A 246 -8.73 8.46 16.89
C ASP A 246 -9.76 7.75 15.98
N ILE A 247 -9.38 7.38 14.76
CA ILE A 247 -10.28 6.74 13.80
C ILE A 247 -10.16 5.21 13.88
N SER A 248 -11.30 4.53 13.99
CA SER A 248 -11.38 3.07 14.03
C SER A 248 -10.99 2.46 12.69
N GLU A 249 -10.11 1.47 12.71
CA GLU A 249 -9.74 0.69 11.54
C GLU A 249 -10.88 -0.25 11.12
N PRO A 250 -11.08 -0.47 9.81
CA PRO A 250 -12.09 -1.39 9.30
C PRO A 250 -11.77 -2.83 9.72
N SER A 251 -12.81 -3.56 10.12
CA SER A 251 -12.69 -4.97 10.50
C SER A 251 -12.85 -5.84 9.27
N TYR A 252 -11.83 -6.65 8.96
CA TYR A 252 -11.98 -7.65 7.91
C TYR A 252 -12.71 -8.87 8.44
N THR A 253 -13.85 -9.20 7.84
CA THR A 253 -14.59 -10.43 8.16
C THR A 253 -14.27 -11.46 7.07
N HIS A 254 -13.64 -12.58 7.44
CA HIS A 254 -13.28 -13.61 6.48
C HIS A 254 -14.52 -14.11 5.73
N SER A 255 -14.56 -13.83 4.43
CA SER A 255 -15.56 -14.42 3.54
C SER A 255 -15.11 -15.84 3.19
N PRO A 256 -15.93 -16.89 3.38
CA PRO A 256 -15.55 -18.28 3.08
C PRO A 256 -15.40 -18.60 1.59
N GLN A 257 -15.44 -17.59 0.70
CA GLN A 257 -15.37 -17.71 -0.76
C GLN A 257 -14.15 -16.98 -1.35
N SER A 258 -12.99 -16.99 -0.70
CA SER A 258 -11.78 -16.47 -1.35
C SER A 258 -11.30 -17.47 -2.42
N SER A 259 -11.46 -17.14 -3.70
CA SER A 259 -10.89 -17.91 -4.80
C SER A 259 -9.37 -18.11 -4.61
N PRO A 260 -8.80 -19.25 -5.06
CA PRO A 260 -7.35 -19.48 -4.97
C PRO A 260 -6.57 -18.33 -5.64
N LEU A 261 -5.38 -18.02 -5.11
CA LEU A 261 -4.54 -16.91 -5.59
C LEU A 261 -4.26 -16.99 -7.10
N SER A 262 -4.13 -18.20 -7.64
CA SER A 262 -3.94 -18.44 -9.08
C SER A 262 -5.12 -17.98 -9.95
N GLU A 263 -6.36 -18.15 -9.47
CA GLU A 263 -7.54 -17.67 -10.20
C GLU A 263 -7.63 -16.15 -10.16
N ARG A 264 -7.18 -15.52 -9.07
CA ARG A 264 -7.15 -14.06 -8.95
C ARG A 264 -6.08 -13.39 -9.80
N ILE A 265 -4.92 -14.03 -9.96
CA ILE A 265 -3.89 -13.57 -10.91
C ILE A 265 -4.46 -13.65 -12.34
N HIS A 266 -5.11 -14.77 -12.70
CA HIS A 266 -5.75 -14.91 -14.01
C HIS A 266 -6.91 -13.92 -14.23
N GLU A 267 -7.75 -13.69 -13.23
CA GLU A 267 -8.85 -12.71 -13.28
C GLU A 267 -8.31 -11.30 -13.47
N TYR A 268 -7.23 -10.96 -12.76
CA TYR A 268 -6.53 -9.69 -12.92
C TYR A 268 -5.97 -9.53 -14.35
N GLU A 269 -5.27 -10.54 -14.89
CA GLU A 269 -4.76 -10.50 -16.28
C GLU A 269 -5.89 -10.31 -17.31
N SER A 270 -7.06 -10.92 -17.07
CA SER A 270 -8.22 -10.80 -17.96
C SER A 270 -8.90 -9.43 -17.91
N THR A 271 -8.84 -8.74 -16.76
CA THR A 271 -9.47 -7.43 -16.55
C THR A 271 -8.54 -6.25 -16.88
N HIS A 272 -7.23 -6.52 -16.99
CA HIS A 272 -6.19 -5.53 -17.27
C HIS A 272 -6.13 -4.99 -18.71
N GLN A 273 -6.97 -5.47 -19.63
CA GLN A 273 -7.05 -4.88 -20.98
C GLN A 273 -7.59 -3.43 -21.00
N HIS A 274 -8.10 -2.89 -19.88
CA HIS A 274 -8.82 -1.61 -19.88
C HIS A 274 -8.50 -0.60 -18.76
N ARG A 275 -7.32 -0.61 -18.13
CA ARG A 275 -7.00 0.40 -17.09
C ARG A 275 -5.57 0.94 -17.17
N HIS A 276 -5.39 1.95 -18.02
CA HIS A 276 -4.33 2.93 -17.80
C HIS A 276 -4.75 3.81 -16.62
N VAL A 277 -4.22 3.53 -15.43
CA VAL A 277 -4.25 4.45 -14.29
C VAL A 277 -2.91 5.19 -14.25
N LEU A 278 -3.00 6.52 -14.36
CA LEU A 278 -1.96 7.54 -14.56
C LEU A 278 -1.49 7.74 -16.00
#